data_AF-A0A4R6R2W9-F1
#
_entry.id   AF-A0A4R6R2W9-F1
#
_cell.length_a   1.000
_cell.length_b   1.000
_cell.length_c   1.000
_cell.angle_alpha   90.00
_cell.angle_beta   90.00
_cell.angle_gamma   90.00
#
_symmetry.space_group_name_H-M   'P 1'
#
loop_
_entity.id
_entity.type
_entity.pdbx_description
1 polymer ?
#
loop_
_entity_poly.entity_id
_entity_poly.type
_entity_poly.pdbx_seq_one_letter_code
_entity_poly.pdbx_strand_id
1 'polypeptide(L)' 'MYAWLFRLLPGPLWVRILLTVLVLAAIIVALFGWVFPAIAPFMPFNDGLVGAVAATG' A
#
# COMPACT_ATOMS: atom_id res chain seq x y z
N MET A 1 -40.43 -5.24 5.33
CA MET A 1 -39.38 -5.54 6.32
C MET A 1 -38.02 -5.84 5.64
N TYR A 2 -37.44 -4.85 4.95
CA TYR A 2 -36.02 -4.82 4.57
C TYR A 2 -35.36 -3.50 5.03
N ALA A 3 -36.17 -2.58 5.60
CA ALA A 3 -35.76 -1.25 5.99
C ALA A 3 -34.79 -1.23 7.19
N TRP A 4 -34.73 -2.30 7.98
CA TRP A 4 -33.85 -2.36 9.17
C TRP A 4 -32.39 -2.67 8.78
N LEU A 5 -32.16 -3.40 7.68
CA LEU A 5 -30.82 -3.73 7.18
C LEU A 5 -30.12 -2.52 6.53
N PHE A 6 -30.88 -1.60 5.93
CA PHE A 6 -30.35 -0.35 5.36
C PHE A 6 -30.09 0.75 6.40
N ARG A 7 -30.44 0.54 7.67
CA ARG A 7 -30.28 1.54 8.76
C ARG A 7 -29.07 1.27 9.66
N LEU A 8 -28.45 0.08 9.56
CA LEU A 8 -27.31 -0.32 10.39
C LEU A 8 -25.95 0.01 9.76
N LEU A 9 -25.95 0.49 8.52
CA LEU A 9 -24.75 0.89 7.79
C LEU A 9 -24.71 2.43 7.77
N PRO A 10 -23.86 3.09 8.59
CA PRO A 10 -23.70 4.54 8.52
C PRO A 10 -22.97 4.89 7.21
N GLY A 11 -23.75 5.27 6.21
CA GLY A 11 -23.29 5.86 4.96
C GLY A 11 -23.79 5.15 3.69
N PRO A 12 -24.09 5.89 2.61
CA PRO A 12 -24.44 5.31 1.32
C PRO A 12 -23.35 4.35 0.84
N LEU A 13 -23.69 3.42 -0.06
CA LEU A 13 -22.76 2.45 -0.66
C LEU A 13 -21.41 3.10 -1.07
N TRP A 14 -21.48 4.33 -1.56
CA TRP A 14 -20.35 5.21 -1.88
C TRP A 14 -19.39 5.48 -0.72
N VAL A 15 -19.87 5.69 0.50
CA VAL A 15 -19.02 5.91 1.69
C VAL A 15 -18.25 4.65 2.06
N ARG A 16 -18.86 3.47 1.92
CA ARG A 16 -18.16 2.18 2.16
C ARG A 16 -17.09 1.93 1.10
N ILE A 17 -17.38 2.24 -0.16
CA ILE A 17 -16.39 2.19 -1.24
C ILE A 17 -15.24 3.16 -0.94
N LEU A 18 -15.57 4.41 -0.60
CA LEU A 18 -14.58 5.45 -0.33
C LEU A 18 -13.67 5.07 0.84
N LEU A 19 -14.23 4.57 1.95
CA LEU A 19 -13.45 4.07 3.08
C LEU A 19 -12.54 2.89 2.69
N THR A 20 -13.07 1.93 1.92
CA THR A 20 -12.28 0.77 1.48
C THR A 20 -11.13 1.19 0.58
N VAL A 21 -11.38 2.08 -0.38
CA VAL A 21 -10.36 2.65 -1.26
C VAL A 21 -9.34 3.45 -0.46
N LEU A 22 -9.78 4.23 0.52
CA LEU A 22 -8.90 5.05 1.36
C LEU A 22 -7.98 4.18 2.24
N VAL A 23 -8.51 3.11 2.83
CA VAL A 23 -7.69 2.12 3.57
C VAL A 23 -6.69 1.43 2.64
N LEU A 24 -7.12 1.03 1.45
CA LEU A 24 -6.23 0.40 0.47
C LEU A 24 -5.11 1.36 0.04
N ALA A 25 -5.44 2.62 -0.23
CA ALA A 25 -4.47 3.66 -0.56
C ALA A 25 -3.49 3.90 0.60
N ALA A 26 -3.97 3.96 1.84
CA ALA A 26 -3.12 4.09 3.02
C ALA A 26 -2.14 2.90 3.16
N ILE A 27 -2.61 1.68 2.90
CA ILE A 27 -1.77 0.48 2.89
C ILE A 27 -0.69 0.58 1.81
N ILE A 28 -1.05 0.99 0.59
CA ILE A 28 -0.09 1.16 -0.51
C ILE A 28 0.97 2.19 -0.14
N VAL A 29 0.58 3.35 0.38
CA VAL A 29 1.52 4.39 0.82
C VAL A 29 2.42 3.88 1.95
N ALA A 30 1.86 3.14 2.91
CA ALA A 30 2.62 2.54 4.00
C ALA A 30 3.66 1.54 3.48
N LEU A 31 3.26 0.68 2.54
CA LEU A 31 4.13 -0.31 1.90
C LEU A 31 5.27 0.37 1.14
N PHE A 32 4.96 1.28 0.21
CA PHE A 32 5.98 1.93 -0.62
C PHE A 32 6.87 2.91 0.17
N GLY A 33 6.29 3.61 1.15
CA GLY A 33 7.01 4.61 1.94
C GLY A 33 7.89 4.04 3.06
N TRP A 34 7.49 2.92 3.68
CA TRP A 34 8.22 2.35 4.82
C TRP A 34 8.66 0.91 4.61
N VAL A 35 7.79 0.04 4.09
CA VAL A 35 8.08 -1.41 4.01
C VAL A 35 9.11 -1.72 2.94
N PHE A 36 8.95 -1.18 1.73
CA PHE A 36 9.91 -1.33 0.64
C PHE A 36 11.32 -0.83 1.01
N PRO A 37 11.51 0.40 1.54
CA PRO A 37 12.84 0.85 1.95
C PRO A 37 13.42 0.05 3.12
N ALA A 38 12.59 -0.47 4.02
CA ALA A 38 13.06 -1.36 5.08
C ALA A 38 13.51 -2.74 4.55
N ILE A 39 12.87 -3.27 3.50
CA ILE A 39 13.18 -4.58 2.92
C ILE A 39 14.29 -4.49 1.86
N ALA A 40 14.44 -3.35 1.17
CA ALA A 40 15.42 -3.15 0.11
C ALA A 40 16.86 -3.62 0.45
N PRO A 41 17.40 -3.42 1.67
CA PRO A 41 18.74 -3.88 2.05
C PRO A 41 18.87 -5.41 2.16
N PHE A 42 17.76 -6.12 2.36
CA PHE A 42 17.75 -7.59 2.48
C PHE A 42 17.57 -8.28 1.12
N MET A 43 17.41 -7.51 0.05
CA MET A 43 17.09 -8.06 -1.26
C MET A 43 18.38 -8.43 -2.01
N PRO A 44 18.58 -9.72 -2.40
CA PRO A 44 19.85 -10.24 -2.92
C PRO A 44 20.18 -9.76 -4.36
N PHE A 45 19.42 -8.79 -4.88
CA PHE A 45 19.62 -8.20 -6.21
C PHE A 45 20.31 -6.84 -6.14
N ASN A 46 20.43 -6.24 -4.94
CA ASN A 46 20.99 -4.90 -4.76
C ASN A 46 22.52 -4.85 -4.98
N ASP A 47 23.19 -6.00 -4.89
CA ASP A 47 24.65 -6.12 -5.01
C ASP A 47 25.15 -6.16 -6.46
N GLY A 48 24.29 -6.52 -7.42
CA GLY A 48 24.72 -6.83 -8.80
C GLY A 48 24.88 -5.62 -9.73
N LEU A 49 24.18 -4.52 -9.52
CA LEU A 49 24.08 -3.42 -10.50
C LEU A 49 24.63 -2.07 -10.04
N VAL A 50 24.82 -1.85 -8.73
CA VAL A 50 25.28 -0.55 -8.20
C VAL A 50 26.82 -0.48 -8.10
N GLY A 51 27.51 -1.61 -7.88
CA GLY A 51 28.98 -1.64 -7.72
C GLY A 51 29.80 -1.65 -9.02
N ALA A 52 29.27 -2.20 -10.11
CA ALA A 52 30.03 -2.39 -11.35
C ALA A 52 30.34 -1.09 -12.11
N VAL A 53 29.41 -0.12 -12.10
CA VAL A 53 29.61 1.20 -12.73
C VAL A 53 30.52 2.11 -11.88
N ALA A 54 30.44 2.02 -10.56
CA ALA A 54 31.29 2.82 -9.66
C ALA A 54 32.75 2.35 -9.64
N ALA A 55 33.02 1.07 -9.94
CA ALA A 55 34.37 0.50 -9.99
C ALA A 55 35.12 0.76 -11.31
N THR A 56 34.47 1.41 -12.30
CA THR A 56 35.05 1.66 -13.63
C THR A 56 35.25 3.16 -13.92
N GLY A 57 35.24 4.01 -12.88
CA GLY A 57 35.49 5.46 -12.96
C GLY A 57 36.73 5.88 -12.20
#